data_AF-A0A2P5MV94-F1
#
_entry.id   AF-A0A2P5MV94-F1
#
_cell.length_a   1.000
_cell.length_b   1.000
_cell.length_c   1.000
_cell.angle_alpha   90.00
_cell.angle_beta   90.00
_cell.angle_gamma   90.00
#
_symmetry.space_group_name_H-M   'P 1'
#
loop_
_entity.id
_entity.type
_entity.pdbx_description
1 polymer ?
#
loop_
_entity_poly.entity_id
_entity_poly.type
_entity_poly.pdbx_seq_one_letter_code
_entity_poly.pdbx_strand_id
1 'polypeptide(L)'
;MPYSKGPVMEQQAELLLVIEIPESKKILCQADGCGHSVYRRVHVVRESGKYFVYGEDCAGKIFGKSLKKPLIPQERLNGYIPSSKDIEQLLNNTREFVSNIEKQFTKPEIEDSLETPNFSKMSDAELQKFCLNQVKDEFRKEKKLDPDLPGWAGWVNSDAKALFKKLRGDSS
;
A
#
# COMPACT_ATOMS: atom_id res chain seq x y z
N MET A 1 4.63 -39.04 29.27
CA MET A 1 3.86 -37.88 29.78
C MET A 1 3.54 -36.98 28.59
N PRO A 2 2.29 -36.93 28.08
CA PRO A 2 1.95 -35.99 27.02
C PRO A 2 1.58 -34.64 27.65
N TYR A 3 2.32 -33.59 27.31
CA TYR A 3 1.99 -32.23 27.70
C TYR A 3 0.72 -31.78 26.98
N SER A 4 -0.29 -31.44 27.79
CA SER A 4 -1.58 -30.90 27.37
C SER A 4 -1.39 -29.65 26.53
N LYS A 5 -1.80 -29.72 25.26
CA LYS A 5 -2.03 -28.53 24.43
C LYS A 5 -3.19 -27.76 25.05
N GLY A 6 -2.87 -26.69 25.78
CA GLY A 6 -3.86 -25.68 26.14
C GLY A 6 -4.53 -25.10 24.90
N PRO A 7 -5.72 -24.50 25.03
CA PRO A 7 -6.44 -23.93 23.90
C PRO A 7 -5.57 -22.84 23.27
N VAL A 8 -5.12 -23.07 22.04
CA VAL A 8 -4.43 -22.05 21.25
C VAL A 8 -5.53 -21.09 20.81
N MET A 9 -5.81 -20.08 21.64
CA MET A 9 -6.54 -18.90 21.18
C MET A 9 -5.76 -18.40 19.96
N GLU A 10 -6.39 -18.44 18.79
CA GLU A 10 -5.89 -17.80 17.57
C GLU A 10 -5.81 -16.30 17.82
N GLN A 11 -4.76 -15.88 18.53
CA GLN A 11 -4.38 -14.48 18.64
C GLN A 11 -4.01 -14.06 17.22
N GLN A 12 -4.90 -13.27 16.62
CA GLN A 12 -4.72 -12.69 15.29
C GLN A 12 -3.59 -11.67 15.36
N ALA A 13 -2.36 -12.17 15.33
CA ALA A 13 -1.15 -11.37 15.27
C ALA A 13 -0.89 -11.03 13.80
N GLU A 14 -0.84 -9.74 13.51
CA GLU A 14 -0.60 -9.23 12.16
C GLU A 14 0.80 -8.69 12.10
N LEU A 15 1.65 -9.28 11.26
CA LEU A 15 2.91 -8.65 10.93
C LEU A 15 2.59 -7.39 10.13
N LEU A 16 3.09 -6.25 10.57
CA LEU A 16 2.84 -4.98 9.87
C LEU A 16 4.02 -4.63 8.97
N LEU A 17 5.23 -4.74 9.52
CA LEU A 17 6.45 -4.24 8.89
C LEU A 17 7.70 -4.91 9.48
N VAL A 18 8.74 -4.96 8.67
CA VAL A 18 10.07 -5.42 9.04
C VAL A 18 11.05 -4.29 8.71
N ILE A 19 11.79 -3.80 9.69
CA ILE A 19 12.66 -2.61 9.55
C ILE A 19 14.09 -2.93 9.95
N GLU A 20 15.03 -2.14 9.46
CA GLU A 20 16.43 -2.17 9.88
C GLU A 20 16.79 -0.84 10.53
N ILE A 21 17.32 -0.89 11.75
CA ILE A 21 17.65 0.25 12.57
C ILE A 21 19.19 0.32 12.67
N PRO A 22 19.80 1.52 12.62
CA PRO A 22 21.23 1.65 12.87
C PRO A 22 21.63 1.04 14.22
N GLU A 23 22.78 0.37 14.26
CA GLU A 23 23.26 -0.34 15.46
C GLU A 23 23.41 0.59 16.69
N SER A 24 23.75 1.86 16.46
CA SER A 24 23.82 2.91 17.48
C SER A 24 22.48 3.22 18.15
N LYS A 25 21.37 2.77 17.56
CA LYS A 25 20.00 2.96 18.02
C LYS A 25 19.27 1.62 18.20
N LYS A 26 20.01 0.55 18.46
CA LYS A 26 19.45 -0.77 18.76
C LYS A 26 18.37 -0.69 19.86
N ILE A 27 17.30 -1.45 19.69
CA ILE A 27 16.16 -1.48 20.60
C ILE A 27 16.06 -2.86 21.25
N LEU A 28 15.34 -2.99 22.37
CA LEU A 28 15.16 -4.28 23.02
C LEU A 28 13.95 -5.02 22.43
N CYS A 29 14.13 -6.31 22.15
CA CYS A 29 13.04 -7.21 21.80
C CYS A 29 12.02 -7.26 22.95
N GLN A 30 10.75 -7.02 22.64
CA GLN A 30 9.64 -7.02 23.61
C GLN A 30 9.02 -8.42 23.82
N ALA A 31 9.68 -9.47 23.33
CA ALA A 31 9.32 -10.83 23.66
C ALA A 31 9.55 -11.10 25.15
N ASP A 32 8.60 -11.77 25.78
CA ASP A 32 8.68 -12.15 27.18
C ASP A 32 9.96 -12.97 27.43
N GLY A 33 10.79 -12.52 28.38
CA GLY A 33 12.05 -13.16 28.73
C GLY A 33 13.20 -13.06 27.71
N CYS A 34 13.07 -12.33 26.60
CA CYS A 34 14.16 -12.22 25.61
C CYS A 34 15.19 -11.14 25.94
N GLY A 35 14.77 -9.87 26.02
CA GLY A 35 15.67 -8.75 26.35
C GLY A 35 16.85 -8.51 25.40
N HIS A 36 16.95 -9.20 24.26
CA HIS A 36 18.06 -9.04 23.32
C HIS A 36 17.92 -7.73 22.54
N SER A 37 19.07 -7.07 22.29
CA SER A 37 19.12 -5.91 21.41
C SER A 37 18.94 -6.34 19.96
N VAL A 38 17.96 -5.75 19.28
CA VAL A 38 17.65 -5.96 17.89
C VAL A 38 17.88 -4.66 17.11
N TYR A 39 18.45 -4.81 15.93
CA TYR A 39 18.76 -3.68 15.04
C TYR A 39 18.58 -4.10 13.58
N ARG A 40 18.90 -5.36 13.24
CA ARG A 40 18.57 -5.97 11.95
C ARG A 40 17.26 -6.74 12.03
N ARG A 41 16.42 -6.60 10.98
CA ARG A 41 15.17 -7.36 10.79
C ARG A 41 14.24 -7.29 11.99
N VAL A 42 13.97 -6.08 12.42
CA VAL A 42 13.05 -5.77 13.52
C VAL A 42 11.63 -5.91 12.99
N HIS A 43 10.89 -6.88 13.52
CA HIS A 43 9.50 -7.15 13.15
C HIS A 43 8.57 -6.36 14.06
N VAL A 44 7.71 -5.54 13.48
CA VAL A 44 6.65 -4.86 14.22
C VAL A 44 5.33 -5.56 13.93
N VAL A 45 4.70 -6.01 15.01
CA VAL A 45 3.51 -6.86 14.99
C VAL A 45 2.40 -6.13 15.72
N ARG A 46 1.18 -6.29 15.23
CA ARG A 46 -0.04 -5.86 15.93
C ARG A 46 -0.72 -7.08 16.52
N GLU A 47 -0.94 -7.05 17.83
CA GLU A 47 -1.64 -8.09 18.56
C GLU A 47 -2.70 -7.44 19.45
N SER A 48 -3.97 -7.88 19.33
CA SER A 48 -5.08 -7.37 20.15
C SER A 48 -5.19 -5.83 20.15
N GLY A 49 -4.86 -5.19 19.03
CA GLY A 49 -4.88 -3.73 18.88
C GLY A 49 -3.67 -2.98 19.45
N LYS A 50 -2.71 -3.68 20.08
CA LYS A 50 -1.44 -3.14 20.56
C LYS A 50 -0.32 -3.45 19.58
N TYR A 51 0.73 -2.63 19.61
CA TYR A 51 1.89 -2.77 18.74
C TYR A 51 3.07 -3.26 19.56
N PHE A 52 3.77 -4.25 19.02
CA PHE A 52 4.93 -4.88 19.66
C PHE A 52 6.08 -5.00 18.68
N VAL A 53 7.29 -4.98 19.23
CA VAL A 53 8.52 -5.06 18.45
C VAL A 53 9.32 -6.28 18.84
N TYR A 54 9.63 -7.13 17.85
CA TYR A 54 10.30 -8.39 18.02
C TYR A 54 11.50 -8.53 17.08
N GLY A 55 12.52 -9.28 17.51
CA GLY A 55 13.53 -9.79 16.58
C GLY A 55 12.96 -10.91 15.71
N GLU A 56 13.61 -11.14 14.55
CA GLU A 56 13.25 -12.22 13.61
C GLU A 56 13.06 -13.58 14.30
N ASP A 57 14.03 -14.01 15.11
CA ASP A 57 13.95 -15.30 15.82
C ASP A 57 12.80 -15.36 16.82
N CYS A 58 12.52 -14.25 17.52
CA CYS A 58 11.44 -14.21 18.51
C CYS A 58 10.08 -14.19 17.82
N ALA A 59 9.92 -13.39 16.76
CA ALA A 59 8.71 -13.38 15.96
C ALA A 59 8.41 -14.77 15.38
N GLY A 60 9.44 -15.45 14.85
CA GLY A 60 9.31 -16.82 14.33
C GLY A 60 8.93 -17.85 15.41
N LYS A 61 9.46 -17.72 16.64
CA LYS A 61 9.12 -18.63 17.75
C LYS A 61 7.73 -18.38 18.31
N ILE A 62 7.31 -17.12 18.45
CA ILE A 62 6.03 -16.75 19.07
C ILE A 62 4.88 -16.98 18.08
N PHE A 63 5.04 -16.52 16.84
CA PHE A 63 3.94 -16.49 15.87
C PHE A 63 4.08 -17.52 14.74
N GLY A 64 5.30 -18.03 14.48
CA GLY A 64 5.53 -19.03 13.45
C GLY A 64 4.98 -18.64 12.08
N LYS A 65 4.25 -19.57 11.44
CA LYS A 65 3.58 -19.34 10.15
C LYS A 65 2.22 -18.63 10.27
N SER A 66 1.78 -18.30 11.48
CA SER A 66 0.47 -17.71 11.73
C SER A 66 0.43 -16.20 11.53
N LEU A 67 1.58 -15.56 11.25
CA LEU A 67 1.63 -14.16 10.88
C LEU A 67 0.93 -13.95 9.54
N LYS A 68 -0.07 -13.07 9.52
CA LYS A 68 -0.61 -12.56 8.26
C LYS A 68 0.49 -11.85 7.47
N LYS A 69 0.31 -11.79 6.14
CA LYS A 69 1.23 -11.07 5.25
C LYS A 69 1.40 -9.62 5.73
N PRO A 70 2.62 -9.05 5.64
CA PRO A 70 2.85 -7.68 6.02
C PRO A 70 1.97 -6.74 5.19
N LEU A 71 1.53 -5.66 5.84
CA LEU A 71 0.76 -4.60 5.18
C LEU A 71 1.55 -3.99 4.02
N ILE A 72 2.88 -3.97 4.15
CA ILE A 72 3.81 -3.45 3.15
C ILE A 72 4.54 -4.63 2.49
N PRO A 73 4.66 -4.69 1.15
CA PRO A 73 5.42 -5.74 0.48
C PRO A 73 6.85 -5.86 1.02
N GLN A 74 7.32 -7.08 1.29
CA GLN A 74 8.67 -7.34 1.79
C GLN A 74 9.77 -6.69 0.92
N GLU A 75 9.55 -6.60 -0.39
CA GLU A 75 10.46 -5.98 -1.35
C GLU A 75 10.69 -4.48 -1.10
N ARG A 76 9.70 -3.78 -0.52
CA ARG A 76 9.80 -2.37 -0.14
C ARG A 76 10.28 -2.17 1.30
N LEU A 77 10.23 -3.22 2.11
CA LEU A 77 10.66 -3.23 3.51
C LEU A 77 12.13 -3.63 3.67
N ASN A 78 12.65 -4.50 2.80
CA ASN A 78 14.07 -4.87 2.76
C ASN A 78 14.91 -3.62 2.45
N GLY A 79 15.45 -2.99 3.49
CA GLY A 79 16.27 -1.78 3.40
C GLY A 79 15.58 -0.48 3.82
N TYR A 80 14.35 -0.52 4.35
CA TYR A 80 13.78 0.66 5.00
C TYR A 80 14.52 0.93 6.31
N ILE A 81 15.33 1.98 6.31
CA ILE A 81 16.05 2.49 7.47
C ILE A 81 15.24 3.68 8.01
N PRO A 82 14.55 3.54 9.16
CA PRO A 82 13.81 4.63 9.77
C PRO A 82 14.76 5.78 10.15
N SER A 83 14.28 7.02 10.05
CA SER A 83 15.05 8.17 10.50
C SER A 83 15.19 8.17 12.03
N SER A 84 16.12 8.97 12.59
CA SER A 84 16.27 9.10 14.05
C SER A 84 14.97 9.45 14.76
N LYS A 85 14.10 10.26 14.12
CA LYS A 85 12.78 10.64 14.65
C LYS A 85 11.81 9.45 14.66
N ASP A 86 11.84 8.65 13.61
CA ASP A 86 11.00 7.46 13.49
C ASP A 86 11.37 6.40 14.53
N ILE A 87 12.66 6.28 14.85
CA ILE A 87 13.17 5.37 15.89
C ILE A 87 12.69 5.82 17.28
N GLU A 88 12.71 7.12 17.57
CA GLU A 88 12.16 7.65 18.82
C GLU A 88 10.65 7.41 18.92
N GLN A 89 9.92 7.56 17.82
CA GLN A 89 8.49 7.19 17.76
C GLN A 89 8.30 5.69 17.93
N LEU A 90 9.14 4.83 17.34
CA LEU A 90 9.05 3.39 17.51
C LEU A 90 9.17 2.99 19.00
N LEU A 91 10.05 3.65 19.75
CA LEU A 91 10.31 3.38 21.17
C LEU A 91 9.24 3.96 22.10
N ASN A 92 8.80 5.19 21.86
CA ASN A 92 7.93 5.92 22.78
C ASN A 92 6.45 5.86 22.38
N ASN A 93 6.15 5.70 21.10
CA ASN A 93 4.80 5.74 20.53
C ASN A 93 4.71 4.91 19.24
N THR A 94 4.91 3.60 19.37
CA THR A 94 4.95 2.64 18.25
C THR A 94 3.72 2.74 17.33
N ARG A 95 2.57 3.16 17.89
CA ARG A 95 1.33 3.41 17.15
C ARG A 95 1.45 4.56 16.15
N GLU A 96 2.01 5.70 16.55
CA GLU A 96 2.23 6.83 15.64
C GLU A 96 3.25 6.48 14.56
N PHE A 97 4.32 5.79 14.93
CA PHE A 97 5.31 5.31 13.97
C PHE A 97 4.63 4.45 12.90
N VAL A 98 3.87 3.43 13.29
CA VAL A 98 3.14 2.59 12.34
C VAL A 98 2.18 3.43 11.50
N SER A 99 1.40 4.35 12.08
CA SER A 99 0.47 5.18 11.30
C SER A 99 1.17 6.06 10.26
N ASN A 100 2.36 6.58 10.58
CA ASN A 100 3.15 7.37 9.63
C ASN A 100 3.69 6.49 8.50
N ILE A 101 4.13 5.27 8.82
CA ILE A 101 4.56 4.26 7.85
C ILE A 101 3.37 3.82 6.98
N GLU A 102 2.21 3.57 7.58
CA GLU A 102 0.98 3.29 6.86
C GLU A 102 0.67 4.41 5.86
N LYS A 103 0.76 5.68 6.24
CA LYS A 103 0.54 6.79 5.30
C LYS A 103 1.59 6.89 4.18
N GLN A 104 2.84 6.52 4.46
CA GLN A 104 3.93 6.55 3.47
C GLN A 104 3.85 5.40 2.45
N PHE A 105 3.33 4.25 2.87
CA PHE A 105 3.33 3.01 2.09
C PHE A 105 1.95 2.52 1.67
N THR A 106 0.88 3.06 2.27
CA THR A 106 -0.40 3.21 1.58
C THR A 106 -0.04 4.04 0.37
N LYS A 107 0.01 3.38 -0.78
CA LYS A 107 -0.20 4.05 -2.05
C LYS A 107 -1.24 5.14 -1.78
N PRO A 108 -1.15 6.35 -2.35
CA PRO A 108 -2.41 6.87 -2.85
C PRO A 108 -2.93 5.71 -3.72
N GLU A 109 -3.87 4.91 -3.18
CA GLU A 109 -5.05 4.61 -3.93
C GLU A 109 -5.29 5.93 -4.61
N ILE A 110 -5.03 5.94 -5.92
CA ILE A 110 -5.60 6.95 -6.79
C ILE A 110 -6.94 7.18 -6.15
N GLU A 111 -7.11 8.36 -5.53
CA GLU A 111 -8.41 8.82 -5.16
C GLU A 111 -9.09 8.87 -6.52
N ASP A 112 -9.68 7.73 -6.89
CA ASP A 112 -10.96 7.60 -7.55
C ASP A 112 -11.99 8.20 -6.58
N SER A 113 -11.70 9.41 -6.11
CA SER A 113 -12.66 10.46 -6.08
C SER A 113 -13.30 10.39 -7.44
N LEU A 114 -14.49 9.80 -7.43
CA LEU A 114 -15.60 10.11 -8.31
C LEU A 114 -15.92 11.61 -8.24
N GLU A 115 -14.91 12.49 -8.32
CA GLU A 115 -15.07 13.77 -8.95
C GLU A 115 -15.38 13.43 -10.40
N THR A 116 -16.67 13.25 -10.71
CA THR A 116 -17.15 13.39 -12.07
C THR A 116 -16.45 14.63 -12.60
N PRO A 117 -15.56 14.51 -13.61
CA PRO A 117 -14.75 15.63 -14.02
C PRO A 117 -15.71 16.76 -14.33
N ASN A 118 -15.54 17.90 -13.68
CA ASN A 118 -16.40 19.05 -13.95
C ASN A 118 -16.03 19.56 -15.34
N PHE A 119 -16.66 18.97 -16.36
CA PHE A 119 -16.39 19.22 -17.77
C PHE A 119 -16.60 20.70 -18.14
N SER A 120 -17.37 21.44 -17.33
CA SER A 120 -17.59 22.88 -17.51
C SER A 120 -16.38 23.72 -17.11
N LYS A 121 -15.49 23.22 -16.24
CA LYS A 121 -14.27 23.93 -15.79
C LYS A 121 -13.01 23.52 -16.53
N MET A 122 -13.02 22.41 -17.28
CA MET A 122 -11.88 21.97 -18.08
C MET A 122 -11.71 22.84 -19.32
N SER A 123 -10.46 23.09 -19.70
CA SER A 123 -10.16 23.67 -21.01
C SER A 123 -10.51 22.68 -22.13
N ASP A 124 -10.78 23.18 -23.34
CA ASP A 124 -11.11 22.31 -24.48
C ASP A 124 -9.99 21.31 -24.79
N ALA A 125 -8.73 21.70 -24.59
CA ALA A 125 -7.59 20.83 -24.79
C ALA A 125 -7.53 19.68 -23.77
N GLU A 126 -7.88 19.94 -22.51
CA GLU A 126 -7.94 18.91 -21.46
C GLU A 126 -9.11 17.96 -21.68
N LEU A 127 -10.27 18.50 -22.05
CA LEU A 127 -11.47 17.72 -22.33
C LEU A 127 -11.27 16.81 -23.55
N GLN A 128 -10.60 17.30 -24.60
CA GLN A 128 -10.24 16.47 -25.76
C GLN A 128 -9.30 15.32 -25.39
N LYS A 129 -8.28 15.58 -24.56
CA LYS A 129 -7.37 14.53 -24.07
C LYS A 129 -8.12 13.49 -23.23
N PHE A 130 -9.01 13.94 -22.35
CA PHE A 130 -9.85 13.06 -21.55
C PHE A 130 -10.70 12.13 -22.44
N CYS A 131 -11.41 12.70 -23.42
CA CYS A 131 -12.24 11.94 -24.35
C CYS A 131 -11.42 10.92 -25.15
N LEU A 132 -10.24 11.32 -25.64
CA LEU A 132 -9.36 10.43 -26.39
C LEU A 132 -8.87 9.25 -25.54
N ASN A 133 -8.45 9.52 -24.30
CA ASN A 133 -8.01 8.47 -23.39
C ASN A 133 -9.16 7.51 -23.05
N GLN A 134 -10.35 8.03 -22.77
CA GLN A 134 -11.53 7.23 -22.47
C GLN A 134 -11.89 6.28 -23.63
N VAL A 135 -11.96 6.80 -24.86
CA VAL A 135 -12.27 5.99 -26.04
C VAL A 135 -11.17 4.95 -26.32
N LYS A 136 -9.90 5.30 -26.12
CA LYS A 136 -8.79 4.34 -26.24
C LYS A 136 -8.90 3.20 -25.23
N ASP A 137 -9.27 3.50 -23.99
CA ASP A 137 -9.43 2.48 -22.96
C ASP A 137 -10.65 1.58 -23.22
N GLU A 138 -11.77 2.14 -23.68
CA GLU A 138 -12.94 1.38 -24.13
C GLU A 138 -12.58 0.49 -25.32
N PHE A 139 -11.87 1.03 -26.32
CA PHE A 139 -11.40 0.28 -27.48
C PHE A 139 -10.53 -0.92 -27.09
N ARG A 140 -9.57 -0.71 -26.17
CA ARG A 140 -8.70 -1.79 -25.67
C ARG A 140 -9.50 -2.86 -24.92
N LYS A 141 -10.51 -2.47 -24.15
CA LYS A 141 -11.38 -3.42 -23.42
C LYS A 141 -12.24 -4.25 -24.35
N GLU A 142 -12.90 -3.62 -25.31
CA GLU A 142 -13.83 -4.31 -26.22
C GLU A 142 -13.12 -5.09 -27.32
N LYS A 143 -12.18 -4.44 -28.01
CA LYS A 143 -11.55 -4.98 -29.21
C LYS A 143 -10.28 -5.75 -28.91
N LYS A 144 -9.67 -5.57 -27.72
CA LYS A 144 -8.35 -6.14 -27.36
C LYS A 144 -7.26 -5.86 -28.42
N LEU A 145 -7.41 -4.75 -29.12
CA LEU A 145 -6.53 -4.29 -30.19
C LEU A 145 -5.90 -2.96 -29.79
N ASP A 146 -4.76 -2.63 -30.42
CA ASP A 146 -4.08 -1.37 -30.17
C ASP A 146 -4.79 -0.22 -30.93
N PRO A 147 -5.30 0.81 -30.22
CA PRO A 147 -6.04 1.91 -30.83
C PRO A 147 -5.17 2.87 -31.64
N ASP A 148 -3.84 2.82 -31.47
CA ASP A 148 -2.90 3.71 -32.16
C ASP A 148 -2.40 3.14 -33.50
N LEU A 149 -2.85 1.95 -33.89
CA LEU A 149 -2.50 1.36 -35.18
C LEU A 149 -3.15 2.09 -36.37
N PRO A 150 -2.44 2.21 -37.51
CA PRO A 150 -2.97 2.81 -38.73
C PRO A 150 -4.16 1.98 -39.24
N GLY A 151 -5.35 2.60 -39.18
CA GLY A 151 -6.64 1.97 -39.48
C GLY A 151 -7.68 2.22 -38.37
N TRP A 152 -7.27 2.09 -37.11
CA TRP A 152 -8.15 2.29 -35.95
C TRP A 152 -8.06 3.70 -35.39
N ALA A 153 -6.89 4.34 -35.51
CA ALA A 153 -6.66 5.70 -35.02
C ALA A 153 -7.67 6.72 -35.58
N GLY A 154 -8.09 6.57 -36.84
CA GLY A 154 -9.12 7.43 -37.45
C GLY A 154 -10.49 7.26 -36.78
N TRP A 155 -10.86 6.01 -36.46
CA TRP A 155 -12.12 5.68 -35.80
C TRP A 155 -12.14 6.16 -34.35
N VAL A 156 -11.08 5.88 -33.60
CA VAL A 156 -10.88 6.33 -32.21
C VAL A 156 -10.93 7.87 -32.09
N ASN A 157 -10.32 8.58 -33.04
CA ASN A 157 -10.39 10.05 -33.06
C ASN A 157 -11.79 10.59 -33.40
N SER A 158 -12.55 9.88 -34.24
CA SER A 158 -13.94 10.23 -34.55
C SER A 158 -14.83 10.07 -33.33
N ASP A 159 -14.72 8.94 -32.63
CA ASP A 159 -15.49 8.65 -31.43
C ASP A 159 -15.13 9.60 -30.27
N ALA A 160 -13.85 9.94 -30.11
CA ALA A 160 -13.41 10.92 -29.12
C ALA A 160 -14.02 12.31 -29.38
N LYS A 161 -14.16 12.72 -30.65
CA LYS A 161 -14.83 13.99 -31.01
C LYS A 161 -16.33 13.96 -30.72
N ALA A 162 -17.00 12.82 -30.98
CA ALA A 162 -18.41 12.65 -30.66
C ALA A 162 -18.66 12.73 -29.14
N LEU A 163 -17.78 12.09 -28.35
CA LEU A 163 -17.82 12.15 -26.89
C LEU A 163 -17.60 13.57 -26.37
N PHE A 164 -16.62 14.30 -26.92
CA PHE A 164 -16.36 15.70 -26.60
C PHE A 164 -17.61 16.57 -26.84
N LYS A 165 -18.24 16.44 -28.02
CA LYS A 165 -19.46 17.19 -28.38
C LYS A 165 -20.61 16.92 -27.40
N LYS A 166 -20.77 15.66 -26.97
CA LYS A 166 -21.76 15.25 -25.97
C LYS A 166 -21.51 15.88 -24.60
N LEU A 167 -20.25 15.93 -24.16
CA LEU A 167 -19.86 16.48 -22.85
C LEU A 167 -19.93 18.02 -22.80
N ARG A 168 -19.72 18.71 -23.93
CA ARG A 168 -19.89 20.17 -24.03
C ARG A 168 -21.35 20.62 -24.12
N GLY A 169 -22.28 19.70 -24.34
CA GLY A 169 -23.71 20.02 -24.44
C GLY A 169 -24.13 20.52 -25.83
N ASP A 170 -23.27 20.43 -26.83
CA ASP A 170 -23.60 20.73 -28.23
C ASP A 170 -24.40 19.56 -28.83
N SER A 171 -25.61 19.31 -28.32
CA SER A 171 -26.56 18.45 -29.03
C SER A 171 -27.17 19.28 -30.16
N SER A 172 -26.74 19.01 -31.40
CA SER A 172 -27.45 19.47 -32.60
C SER A 172 -28.86 18.90 -32.63
#